data_AF-A0A7W0LJ21-F1
#
_entry.id   AF-A0A7W0LJ21-F1
#
_cell.length_a   1.000
_cell.length_b   1.000
_cell.length_c   1.000
_cell.angle_alpha   90.00
_cell.angle_beta   90.00
_cell.angle_gamma   90.00
#
_symmetry.space_group_name_H-M   'P 1'
#
loop_
_entity.id
_entity.type
_entity.pdbx_description
1 polymer ?
#
loop_
_entity_poly.entity_id
_entity_poly.type
_entity_poly.pdbx_seq_one_letter_code
_entity_poly.pdbx_strand_id
1 'polypeptide(L)'
;MTITSDIQIARADLHCHSTASQFSKLGVQRALGLPECATPPEEVYELAKRRGMDFVTITDHDTIDGALEIAGRHEDAFVSEELTVWFPGEPQAVHVLCFGITVADHEWLQANRGDVGAVSQYLREHGVAHSLAHPFYAVASPLHPRHRQQLAKLFGTWEIRNGSRARELN
;
A
#
# COMPACT_ATOMS: atom_id res chain seq x y z
N MET A 1 -40.41 12.56 10.17
CA MET A 1 -39.81 11.92 8.99
C MET A 1 -38.32 11.80 9.27
N THR A 2 -37.89 10.66 9.79
CA THR A 2 -36.50 10.43 10.20
C THR A 2 -35.72 10.07 8.94
N ILE A 3 -34.86 10.97 8.47
CA ILE A 3 -33.93 10.67 7.39
C ILE A 3 -32.81 9.84 8.02
N THR A 4 -32.98 8.52 8.04
CA THR A 4 -31.84 7.61 8.16
C THR A 4 -31.18 7.61 6.80
N SER A 5 -30.13 8.40 6.61
CA SER A 5 -29.21 8.16 5.51
C SER A 5 -28.61 6.77 5.74
N ASP A 6 -29.03 5.78 4.94
CA ASP A 6 -28.35 4.49 4.92
C ASP A 6 -26.91 4.76 4.52
N ILE A 7 -25.99 4.68 5.49
CA ILE A 7 -24.56 4.73 5.21
C ILE A 7 -24.25 3.48 4.39
N GLN A 8 -24.04 3.64 3.09
CA GLN A 8 -23.53 2.56 2.26
C GLN A 8 -22.11 2.25 2.73
N ILE A 9 -21.91 1.07 3.30
CA ILE A 9 -20.62 0.58 3.74
C ILE A 9 -19.99 -0.17 2.58
N ALA A 10 -18.85 0.32 2.09
CA ALA A 10 -18.02 -0.42 1.15
C ALA A 10 -17.06 -1.35 1.90
N ARG A 11 -16.85 -2.55 1.34
CA ARG A 11 -15.92 -3.56 1.84
C ARG A 11 -14.73 -3.65 0.90
N ALA A 12 -13.53 -3.46 1.42
CA ALA A 12 -12.30 -3.65 0.68
C ALA A 12 -11.21 -4.20 1.60
N ASP A 13 -10.31 -4.98 1.02
CA ASP A 13 -8.98 -5.24 1.57
C ASP A 13 -8.01 -4.32 0.83
N LEU A 14 -7.34 -3.43 1.56
CA LEU A 14 -6.51 -2.36 1.00
C LEU A 14 -5.02 -2.65 1.11
N HIS A 15 -4.64 -3.82 1.60
CA HIS A 15 -3.23 -4.19 1.72
C HIS A 15 -3.04 -5.67 1.42
N CYS A 16 -2.77 -5.98 0.16
CA CYS A 16 -2.60 -7.35 -0.31
C CYS A 16 -1.54 -7.40 -1.40
N HIS A 17 -0.73 -8.46 -1.37
CA HIS A 17 0.33 -8.69 -2.36
C HIS A 17 -0.02 -9.85 -3.28
N SER A 18 0.61 -9.85 -4.44
CA SER A 18 0.56 -10.90 -5.44
C SER A 18 1.97 -11.40 -5.78
N THR A 19 2.07 -12.34 -6.71
CA THR A 19 3.36 -12.76 -7.26
C THR A 19 4.16 -11.63 -7.93
N ALA A 20 3.55 -10.49 -8.27
CA ALA A 20 4.26 -9.37 -8.91
C ALA A 20 5.22 -8.64 -7.95
N SER A 21 5.00 -8.69 -6.62
CA SER A 21 5.96 -8.18 -5.62
C SER A 21 7.36 -8.82 -5.75
N GLN A 22 7.48 -10.03 -6.33
CA GLN A 22 8.77 -10.70 -6.52
C GLN A 22 9.73 -9.98 -7.47
N PHE A 23 9.22 -9.07 -8.32
CA PHE A 23 10.03 -8.35 -9.30
C PHE A 23 10.63 -7.05 -8.77
N SER A 24 10.12 -6.53 -7.64
CA SER A 24 10.66 -5.33 -7.02
C SER A 24 11.78 -5.67 -6.03
N LYS A 25 12.84 -4.88 -6.09
CA LYS A 25 14.12 -5.19 -5.46
C LYS A 25 14.22 -4.53 -4.09
N LEU A 26 14.24 -5.33 -3.01
CA LEU A 26 15.01 -5.09 -1.78
C LEU A 26 15.19 -6.42 -1.00
N GLY A 27 16.42 -6.72 -0.56
CA GLY A 27 16.78 -7.97 0.14
C GLY A 27 16.18 -8.05 1.54
N VAL A 28 15.56 -9.17 1.94
CA VAL A 28 16.19 -10.36 2.55
C VAL A 28 15.67 -11.68 1.94
N GLN A 29 14.56 -11.68 1.18
CA GLN A 29 13.95 -12.92 0.66
C GLN A 29 14.84 -13.70 -0.33
N ARG A 30 15.80 -13.04 -0.99
CA ARG A 30 16.71 -13.72 -1.92
C ARG A 30 17.61 -14.75 -1.25
N ALA A 31 17.85 -14.67 0.06
CA ALA A 31 18.69 -15.63 0.77
C ALA A 31 18.04 -17.02 0.94
N LEU A 32 16.70 -17.11 0.79
CA LEU A 32 15.94 -18.35 0.97
C LEU A 32 15.19 -18.80 -0.30
N GLY A 33 15.14 -17.96 -1.35
CA GLY A 33 14.47 -18.31 -2.62
C GLY A 33 12.95 -18.47 -2.51
N LEU A 34 12.34 -17.92 -1.45
CA LEU A 34 10.90 -17.99 -1.22
C LEU A 34 10.24 -16.69 -1.64
N PRO A 35 9.18 -16.74 -2.46
CA PRO A 35 8.29 -15.60 -2.71
C PRO A 35 7.79 -14.94 -1.44
N GLU A 36 7.61 -13.61 -1.43
CA GLU A 36 6.75 -12.95 -0.43
C GLU A 36 5.30 -13.38 -0.58
N CYS A 37 4.83 -13.47 -1.81
CA CYS A 37 3.51 -13.97 -2.14
C CYS A 37 3.60 -14.93 -3.34
N ALA A 38 2.94 -16.08 -3.19
CA ALA A 38 2.85 -17.12 -4.22
C ALA A 38 1.50 -17.11 -4.95
N THR A 39 0.62 -16.17 -4.63
CA THR A 39 -0.74 -16.08 -5.18
C THR A 39 -0.74 -15.16 -6.41
N PRO A 40 -1.12 -15.65 -7.61
CA PRO A 40 -1.25 -14.81 -8.80
C PRO A 40 -2.28 -13.67 -8.62
N PRO A 41 -2.13 -12.53 -9.31
CA PRO A 41 -3.04 -11.38 -9.19
C PRO A 41 -4.52 -11.75 -9.35
N GLU A 42 -4.84 -12.58 -10.35
CA GLU A 42 -6.22 -13.03 -10.60
C GLU A 42 -6.77 -13.87 -9.43
N GLU A 43 -5.96 -14.71 -8.81
CA GLU A 43 -6.38 -15.53 -7.66
C GLU A 43 -6.63 -14.67 -6.40
N VAL A 44 -5.87 -13.57 -6.24
CA VAL A 44 -6.12 -12.56 -5.20
C VAL A 44 -7.49 -11.92 -5.41
N TYR A 45 -7.79 -11.50 -6.64
CA TYR A 45 -9.08 -10.91 -6.99
C TYR A 45 -10.24 -11.88 -6.70
N GLU A 46 -10.16 -13.10 -7.23
CA GLU A 46 -11.18 -14.13 -7.05
C GLU A 46 -11.43 -14.43 -5.56
N LEU A 47 -10.38 -14.45 -4.74
CA LEU A 47 -10.51 -14.63 -3.30
C LEU A 47 -11.20 -13.44 -2.62
N ALA A 48 -10.85 -12.20 -2.99
CA ALA A 48 -11.48 -10.99 -2.46
C ALA A 48 -12.99 -10.96 -2.79
N LYS A 49 -13.37 -11.31 -4.02
CA LYS A 49 -14.78 -11.42 -4.43
C LYS A 49 -15.52 -12.51 -3.67
N ARG A 50 -14.93 -13.70 -3.50
CA ARG A 50 -15.51 -14.77 -2.65
C ARG A 50 -15.73 -14.34 -1.20
N ARG A 51 -14.97 -13.36 -0.70
CA ARG A 51 -15.11 -12.78 0.66
C ARG A 51 -16.08 -11.60 0.73
N GLY A 52 -16.74 -11.27 -0.38
CA GLY A 52 -17.73 -10.21 -0.47
C GLY A 52 -17.13 -8.81 -0.39
N MET A 53 -15.94 -8.59 -0.96
CA MET A 53 -15.40 -7.24 -1.15
C MET A 53 -16.09 -6.56 -2.33
N ASP A 54 -16.47 -5.30 -2.14
CA ASP A 54 -17.11 -4.45 -3.14
C ASP A 54 -16.08 -3.93 -4.14
N PHE A 55 -14.88 -3.57 -3.66
CA PHE A 55 -13.75 -3.13 -4.48
C PHE A 55 -12.52 -3.97 -4.18
N VAL A 56 -11.66 -4.12 -5.19
CA VAL A 56 -10.43 -4.92 -5.09
C VAL A 56 -9.23 -4.11 -5.54
N THR A 57 -8.12 -4.26 -4.83
CA THR A 57 -6.83 -3.75 -5.27
C THR A 57 -5.72 -4.69 -4.84
N ILE A 58 -4.57 -4.56 -5.48
CA ILE A 58 -3.31 -5.16 -5.05
C ILE A 58 -2.34 -4.01 -4.77
N THR A 59 -1.54 -4.13 -3.71
CA THR A 59 -0.52 -3.17 -3.29
C THR A 59 0.82 -3.87 -3.26
N ASP A 60 1.28 -4.34 -4.41
CA ASP A 60 2.58 -4.98 -4.54
C ASP A 60 3.71 -3.99 -4.16
N HIS A 61 4.81 -4.51 -3.63
CA HIS A 61 5.95 -3.67 -3.24
C HIS A 61 6.55 -2.98 -4.45
N ASP A 62 6.67 -1.65 -4.43
CA ASP A 62 7.39 -0.86 -5.43
C ASP A 62 7.04 -1.19 -6.92
N THR A 63 5.85 -1.72 -7.20
CA THR A 63 5.34 -2.03 -8.54
C THR A 63 3.82 -1.99 -8.58
N ILE A 64 3.26 -1.69 -9.75
CA ILE A 64 1.82 -1.72 -10.04
C ILE A 64 1.41 -2.85 -10.99
N ASP A 65 2.32 -3.74 -11.39
CA ASP A 65 2.06 -4.73 -12.45
C ASP A 65 0.86 -5.64 -12.14
N GLY A 66 0.80 -6.18 -10.92
CA GLY A 66 -0.32 -7.03 -10.49
C GLY A 66 -1.64 -6.25 -10.40
N ALA A 67 -1.59 -5.00 -9.96
CA ALA A 67 -2.76 -4.13 -9.86
C ALA A 67 -3.29 -3.71 -11.24
N LEU A 68 -2.39 -3.42 -12.20
CA LEU A 68 -2.73 -3.17 -13.60
C LEU A 68 -3.37 -4.40 -14.27
N GLU A 69 -2.87 -5.60 -13.96
CA GLU A 69 -3.42 -6.84 -14.50
C GLU A 69 -4.91 -7.00 -14.15
N ILE A 70 -5.27 -6.84 -12.87
CA ILE A 70 -6.66 -6.99 -12.43
C ILE A 70 -7.55 -5.81 -12.85
N ALA A 71 -7.04 -4.57 -12.79
CA ALA A 71 -7.80 -3.39 -13.20
C ALA A 71 -8.08 -3.36 -14.71
N GLY A 72 -7.24 -4.02 -15.53
CA GLY A 72 -7.47 -4.19 -16.95
C GLY A 72 -8.57 -5.22 -17.30
N ARG A 73 -9.01 -6.02 -16.33
CA ARG A 73 -9.98 -7.11 -16.53
C ARG A 73 -11.31 -6.91 -15.77
N HIS A 74 -11.29 -6.17 -14.67
CA HIS A 74 -12.41 -6.04 -13.74
C HIS A 74 -12.72 -4.57 -13.43
N GLU A 75 -13.98 -4.15 -13.57
CA GLU A 75 -14.41 -2.75 -13.39
C GLU A 75 -14.38 -2.27 -11.93
N ASP A 76 -14.44 -3.21 -10.98
CA ASP A 76 -14.38 -2.99 -9.54
C ASP A 76 -12.98 -3.18 -8.95
N ALA A 77 -11.98 -3.34 -9.81
CA ALA A 77 -10.57 -3.32 -9.46
C ALA A 77 -9.93 -1.96 -9.77
N PHE A 78 -9.01 -1.52 -8.91
CA PHE A 78 -8.28 -0.25 -9.10
C PHE A 78 -6.78 -0.42 -8.82
N VAL A 79 -5.98 0.47 -9.41
CA VAL A 79 -4.51 0.38 -9.37
C VAL A 79 -3.96 1.00 -8.08
N SER A 80 -3.10 0.26 -7.37
CA SER A 80 -2.47 0.72 -6.14
C SER A 80 -1.05 0.14 -6.00
N GLU A 81 -0.30 0.65 -5.03
CA GLU A 81 1.10 0.26 -4.77
C GLU A 81 1.41 0.36 -3.27
N GLU A 82 2.25 -0.55 -2.75
CA GLU A 82 2.95 -0.32 -1.47
C GLU A 82 4.35 0.21 -1.77
N LEU A 83 4.50 1.54 -1.66
CA LEU A 83 5.71 2.24 -2.02
C LEU A 83 6.71 2.27 -0.86
N THR A 84 7.96 1.85 -1.10
CA THR A 84 9.06 2.03 -0.16
C THR A 84 9.61 3.44 -0.26
N VAL A 85 9.41 4.25 0.79
CA VAL A 85 9.79 5.67 0.84
C VAL A 85 10.83 5.93 1.92
N TRP A 86 11.89 6.64 1.58
CA TRP A 86 13.05 6.90 2.43
C TRP A 86 13.00 8.29 3.08
N PHE A 87 13.63 8.39 4.26
CA PHE A 87 13.99 9.68 4.83
C PHE A 87 15.25 10.21 4.10
N PRO A 88 15.25 11.47 3.61
CA PRO A 88 16.36 12.01 2.83
C PRO A 88 17.71 11.89 3.55
N GLY A 89 18.66 11.19 2.92
CA GLY A 89 20.03 11.02 3.45
C GLY A 89 20.13 10.12 4.68
N GLU A 90 19.10 9.33 4.98
CA GLU A 90 19.02 8.48 6.18
C GLU A 90 18.73 7.02 5.82
N PRO A 91 19.14 6.05 6.66
CA PRO A 91 18.91 4.63 6.41
C PRO A 91 17.50 4.15 6.81
N GLN A 92 16.60 5.06 7.15
CA GLN A 92 15.22 4.76 7.52
C GLN A 92 14.28 4.87 6.32
N ALA A 93 13.37 3.91 6.24
CA ALA A 93 12.30 3.88 5.25
C ALA A 93 10.97 3.55 5.94
N VAL A 94 9.89 3.87 5.25
CA VAL A 94 8.51 3.49 5.56
C VAL A 94 7.85 2.95 4.31
N HIS A 95 6.77 2.20 4.49
CA HIS A 95 5.88 1.86 3.39
C HIS A 95 4.67 2.78 3.38
N VAL A 96 4.32 3.26 2.20
CA VAL A 96 3.14 4.10 1.95
C VAL A 96 2.25 3.38 0.95
N LEU A 97 1.04 3.04 1.38
CA LEU A 97 0.01 2.54 0.48
C LEU A 97 -0.52 3.72 -0.33
N CYS A 98 -0.46 3.61 -1.66
CA CYS A 98 -0.94 4.62 -2.60
C CYS A 98 -2.08 3.99 -3.42
N PHE A 99 -3.28 4.59 -3.38
CA PHE A 99 -4.49 4.00 -3.93
C PHE A 99 -5.05 4.78 -5.11
N GLY A 100 -5.52 4.06 -6.13
CA GLY A 100 -6.14 4.65 -7.32
C GLY A 100 -5.17 5.46 -8.16
N ILE A 101 -3.91 5.04 -8.23
CA ILE A 101 -2.83 5.78 -8.90
C ILE A 101 -2.78 5.49 -10.39
N THR A 102 -2.34 6.47 -11.17
CA THR A 102 -2.02 6.27 -12.59
C THR A 102 -0.60 5.74 -12.78
N VAL A 103 -0.29 5.30 -14.00
CA VAL A 103 1.11 4.94 -14.37
C VAL A 103 2.05 6.14 -14.19
N ALA A 104 1.60 7.36 -14.50
CA ALA A 104 2.40 8.57 -14.33
C ALA A 104 2.67 8.89 -12.85
N ASP A 105 1.68 8.65 -11.97
CA ASP A 105 1.88 8.78 -10.52
C ASP A 105 2.93 7.78 -10.04
N HIS A 106 2.81 6.51 -10.43
CA HIS A 106 3.79 5.48 -10.08
C HIS A 106 5.22 5.86 -10.53
N GLU A 107 5.40 6.28 -11.78
CA GLU A 107 6.70 6.70 -12.30
C GLU A 107 7.30 7.87 -11.49
N TRP A 108 6.47 8.87 -11.17
CA TRP A 108 6.91 10.00 -10.38
C TRP A 108 7.28 9.57 -8.95
N LEU A 109 6.44 8.75 -8.32
CA LEU A 109 6.64 8.25 -6.97
C LEU A 109 7.94 7.42 -6.89
N GLN A 110 8.16 6.50 -7.83
CA GLN A 110 9.39 5.72 -7.91
C GLN A 110 10.64 6.59 -8.08
N ALA A 111 10.56 7.65 -8.90
CA ALA A 111 11.68 8.58 -9.09
C ALA A 111 11.97 9.44 -7.84
N ASN A 112 10.97 9.69 -6.99
CA ASN A 112 11.07 10.60 -5.83
C ASN A 112 11.02 9.90 -4.47
N ARG A 113 10.96 8.57 -4.44
CA ARG A 113 10.86 7.77 -3.20
C ARG A 113 12.02 7.93 -2.22
N GLY A 114 13.08 8.63 -2.61
CA GLY A 114 14.18 9.04 -1.72
C GLY A 114 13.81 10.11 -0.69
N ASP A 115 12.62 10.72 -0.80
CA ASP A 115 12.17 11.80 0.08
C ASP A 115 10.69 11.65 0.48
N VAL A 116 10.48 11.23 1.74
CA VAL A 116 9.15 11.10 2.35
C VAL A 116 8.34 12.40 2.40
N GLY A 117 8.99 13.55 2.48
CA GLY A 117 8.33 14.85 2.44
C GLY A 117 7.80 15.16 1.05
N ALA A 118 8.63 14.98 0.02
CA ALA A 118 8.25 15.18 -1.38
C ALA A 118 7.12 14.22 -1.80
N VAL A 119 7.21 12.95 -1.42
CA VAL A 119 6.15 11.96 -1.68
C VAL A 119 4.84 12.35 -1.00
N SER A 120 4.85 12.68 0.29
CA SER A 120 3.65 13.13 1.01
C SER A 120 3.03 14.38 0.37
N GLN A 121 3.85 15.33 -0.06
CA GLN A 121 3.36 16.52 -0.75
C GLN A 121 2.69 16.18 -2.08
N TYR A 122 3.33 15.37 -2.93
CA TYR A 122 2.79 14.95 -4.22
C TYR A 122 1.44 14.25 -4.07
N LEU A 123 1.35 13.26 -3.18
CA LEU A 123 0.13 12.49 -2.93
C LEU A 123 -1.03 13.40 -2.51
N ARG A 124 -0.77 14.41 -1.68
CA ARG A 124 -1.78 15.39 -1.27
C ARG A 124 -2.19 16.33 -2.39
N GLU A 125 -1.23 16.86 -3.16
CA GLU A 125 -1.51 17.82 -4.23
C GLU A 125 -2.24 17.19 -5.41
N HIS A 126 -2.00 15.92 -5.69
CA HIS A 126 -2.65 15.16 -6.77
C HIS A 126 -3.93 14.45 -6.31
N GLY A 127 -4.31 14.59 -5.04
CA GLY A 127 -5.54 13.99 -4.51
C GLY A 127 -5.50 12.45 -4.44
N VAL A 128 -4.30 11.86 -4.37
CA VAL A 128 -4.13 10.41 -4.24
C VAL A 128 -4.51 9.98 -2.83
N ALA A 129 -5.42 9.01 -2.72
CA ALA A 129 -5.73 8.40 -1.43
C ALA A 129 -4.53 7.57 -0.96
N HIS A 130 -4.11 7.73 0.29
CA HIS A 130 -2.89 7.10 0.77
C HIS A 130 -2.92 6.83 2.28
N SER A 131 -2.11 5.87 2.73
CA SER A 131 -1.99 5.50 4.15
C SER A 131 -0.57 5.07 4.47
N LEU A 132 -0.09 5.36 5.68
CA LEU A 132 1.10 4.67 6.18
C LEU A 132 0.76 3.20 6.43
N ALA A 133 1.50 2.31 5.79
CA ALA A 133 1.42 0.88 6.03
C ALA A 133 2.09 0.53 7.37
N HIS A 134 1.47 -0.43 8.08
CA HIS A 134 1.99 -1.10 9.26
C HIS A 134 2.98 -0.28 10.12
N PRO A 135 2.54 0.88 10.67
CA PRO A 135 3.37 1.99 11.17
C PRO A 135 4.29 1.66 12.37
N PHE A 136 4.20 0.44 12.88
CA PHE A 136 5.00 -0.08 13.99
C PHE A 136 6.07 -1.10 13.57
N TYR A 137 6.16 -1.44 12.28
CA TYR A 137 7.24 -2.28 11.75
C TYR A 137 8.45 -1.44 11.35
N ALA A 138 9.63 -2.05 11.47
CA ALA A 138 10.83 -1.51 10.86
C ALA A 138 10.95 -2.08 9.44
N VAL A 139 10.73 -1.23 8.44
CA VAL A 139 10.91 -1.56 7.02
C VAL A 139 12.40 -1.72 6.69
N ALA A 140 13.20 -0.75 7.11
CA ALA A 140 14.65 -0.76 7.00
C ALA A 140 15.27 -0.55 8.38
N SER A 141 16.04 0.52 8.60
CA SER A 141 16.53 0.83 9.95
C SER A 141 15.38 1.24 10.88
N PRO A 142 15.49 0.97 12.21
CA PRO A 142 14.46 1.37 13.17
C PRO A 142 14.19 2.88 13.15
N LEU A 143 12.90 3.25 13.25
CA LEU A 143 12.48 4.64 13.34
C LEU A 143 12.77 5.25 14.72
N HIS A 144 13.41 6.41 14.73
CA HIS A 144 13.58 7.25 15.92
C HIS A 144 12.30 8.05 16.21
N PRO A 145 12.13 8.59 17.43
CA PRO A 145 10.97 9.43 17.77
C PRO A 145 10.74 10.61 16.81
N ARG A 146 11.82 11.23 16.30
CA ARG A 146 11.74 12.32 15.32
C ARG A 146 11.08 11.89 14.00
N HIS A 147 11.33 10.67 13.54
CA HIS A 147 10.70 10.13 12.33
C HIS A 147 9.20 9.97 12.54
N ARG A 148 8.80 9.40 13.68
CA ARG A 148 7.38 9.21 14.01
C ARG A 148 6.63 10.53 14.12
N GLN A 149 7.25 11.55 14.73
CA GLN A 149 6.69 12.90 14.79
C GLN A 149 6.56 13.55 13.41
N GLN A 150 7.54 13.34 12.52
CA GLN A 150 7.46 13.82 11.14
C GLN A 150 6.35 13.10 10.37
N LEU A 151 6.25 11.78 10.47
CA LEU A 151 5.20 10.97 9.84
C LEU A 151 3.80 11.39 10.28
N ALA A 152 3.59 11.66 11.58
CA ALA A 152 2.32 12.16 12.11
C ALA A 152 1.92 13.55 11.57
N LYS A 153 2.87 14.33 11.05
CA LYS A 153 2.59 15.60 10.37
C LYS A 153 2.33 15.42 8.88
N LEU A 154 3.01 14.45 8.26
CA LEU A 154 2.95 14.20 6.81
C LEU A 154 1.71 13.37 6.41
N PHE A 155 1.24 12.49 7.28
CA PHE A 155 0.22 11.50 6.96
C PHE A 155 -0.94 11.53 7.95
N GLY A 156 -2.16 11.76 7.43
CA GLY A 156 -3.40 11.74 8.21
C GLY A 156 -4.04 10.36 8.37
N THR A 157 -3.68 9.39 7.52
CA THR A 157 -4.25 8.05 7.49
C THR A 157 -3.19 6.99 7.74
N TRP A 158 -3.51 6.05 8.62
CA TRP A 158 -2.60 5.03 9.13
C TRP A 158 -3.32 3.68 9.09
N GLU A 159 -2.62 2.64 8.65
CA GLU A 159 -3.14 1.28 8.72
C GLU A 159 -3.16 0.84 10.19
N ILE A 160 -4.37 0.67 10.74
CA ILE A 160 -4.59 0.23 12.12
C ILE A 160 -5.06 -1.22 12.21
N ARG A 161 -5.65 -1.76 11.14
CA ARG A 161 -6.07 -3.16 11.04
C ARG A 161 -5.22 -3.84 9.99
N ASN A 162 -4.45 -4.83 10.40
CA ASN A 162 -3.57 -5.57 9.53
C ASN A 162 -3.79 -7.08 9.71
N GLY A 163 -4.01 -7.79 8.60
CA GLY A 163 -4.30 -9.23 8.60
C GLY A 163 -3.14 -10.11 9.06
N SER A 164 -1.90 -9.61 9.05
CA SER A 164 -0.72 -10.30 9.57
C SER A 164 -0.54 -10.13 11.08
N ARG A 165 -1.40 -9.35 11.75
CA ARG A 165 -1.37 -9.14 13.20
C ARG A 165 -2.39 -10.02 13.90
N ALA A 166 -2.05 -10.42 15.14
CA ALA A 166 -3.03 -11.00 16.05
C ALA A 166 -4.17 -10.01 16.29
N ARG A 167 -5.39 -10.50 16.53
CA ARG A 167 -6.58 -9.66 16.64
C ARG A 167 -6.47 -8.62 17.76
N GLU A 168 -5.70 -8.93 18.80
CA GLU A 168 -5.45 -8.09 19.97
C GLU A 168 -4.49 -6.92 19.68
N LEU A 169 -3.82 -6.94 18.52
CA LEU A 169 -2.86 -5.92 18.07
C LEU A 169 -3.43 -5.03 16.95
N ASN A 170 -4.72 -5.19 16.64
CA ASN A 170 -5.50 -4.42 15.65
C ASN A 170 -6.50 -3.47 16.30
#